data_AF-A0A3A6TXD4-F1
#
_entry.id   AF-A0A3A6TXD4-F1
#
_cell.length_a   1.000
_cell.length_b   1.000
_cell.length_c   1.000
_cell.angle_alpha   90.00
_cell.angle_beta   90.00
_cell.angle_gamma   90.00
#
_symmetry.space_group_name_H-M   'P 1'
#
loop_
_entity.id
_entity.type
_entity.pdbx_description
1 polymer ?
#
loop_
_entity_poly.entity_id
_entity_poly.type
_entity_poly.pdbx_seq_one_letter_code
_entity_poly.pdbx_strand_id
1 'polypeptide(L)'
;MKAKIFLLISIISIGTSYANDELLSDPNLCPSLTATNRAQITTYTGSWPNCKHLIDHLTIRDVNYDKSNTSSYLIKDFDKIEEIDNLIISSTAKNYADLSLFFFSSLKKINSDITLDNISISSGFQNLTSIENMTLKNGNNAKFPLVEKINNLSIFGEENNIIYGFESFTTLKEVDGELKISNLLIKDLSGLPKLKSVNNFIIKNNPWLAELNLPSIRTINYLSIENNSFFQDLKSLSKSEVGTLRLINLQNLYSLNGIPYHLDKLIIDNVPLNDVSALEGVNIDINKPLEISLINATGSEDYLCELLEPVIEKNQNISAPQCDFNH
;
A
#
# COMPACT_ATOMS: atom_id res chain seq x y z
N MET A 1 62.43 26.32 -5.64
CA MET A 1 61.83 24.99 -5.42
C MET A 1 60.41 25.22 -4.90
N LYS A 2 59.39 25.19 -5.76
CA LYS A 2 57.98 25.36 -5.39
C LYS A 2 57.30 24.00 -5.57
N ALA A 3 56.99 23.32 -4.47
CA ALA A 3 56.23 22.08 -4.51
C ALA A 3 54.76 22.40 -4.79
N LYS A 4 54.27 22.00 -5.95
CA LYS A 4 52.83 21.94 -6.25
C LYS A 4 52.29 20.69 -5.56
N ILE A 5 51.49 20.90 -4.51
CA ILE A 5 50.66 19.86 -3.90
C ILE A 5 49.53 19.58 -4.89
N PHE A 6 49.59 18.43 -5.56
CA PHE A 6 48.44 17.87 -6.26
C PHE A 6 47.51 17.26 -5.21
N LEU A 7 46.39 17.93 -4.94
CA LEU A 7 45.30 17.36 -4.16
C LEU A 7 44.64 16.28 -5.04
N LEU A 8 44.90 15.01 -4.74
CA LEU A 8 44.08 13.92 -5.27
C LEU A 8 42.69 14.04 -4.61
N ILE A 9 41.75 14.63 -5.32
CA ILE A 9 40.33 14.45 -5.02
C ILE A 9 40.03 13.00 -5.38
N SER A 10 39.76 12.18 -4.39
CA SER A 10 39.18 10.85 -4.58
C SER A 10 37.87 11.04 -5.33
N ILE A 11 37.88 10.75 -6.63
CA ILE A 11 36.66 10.65 -7.44
C ILE A 11 35.89 9.49 -6.83
N ILE A 12 34.87 9.83 -6.05
CA ILE A 12 33.81 8.89 -5.67
C ILE A 12 33.30 8.37 -7.01
N SER A 13 33.46 7.07 -7.24
CA SER A 13 32.97 6.39 -8.43
C SER A 13 31.45 6.57 -8.47
N ILE A 14 30.98 7.59 -9.18
CA ILE A 14 29.63 7.60 -9.71
C ILE A 14 29.67 6.48 -10.72
N GLY A 15 29.15 5.32 -10.34
CA GLY A 15 28.95 4.18 -11.23
C GLY A 15 27.97 4.59 -12.32
N THR A 16 28.45 5.33 -13.30
CA THR A 16 27.76 5.58 -14.55
C THR A 16 27.90 4.27 -15.32
N SER A 17 26.94 3.35 -15.10
CA SER A 17 26.76 2.27 -16.05
C SER A 17 26.54 2.93 -17.41
N TYR A 18 27.36 2.52 -18.37
CA TYR A 18 27.47 3.03 -19.73
C TYR A 18 26.21 3.77 -20.22
N ALA A 19 26.31 5.10 -20.35
CA ALA A 19 25.29 5.86 -21.03
C ALA A 19 25.20 5.34 -22.47
N ASN A 20 24.10 4.69 -22.81
CA ASN A 20 23.78 4.33 -24.19
C ASN A 20 23.83 5.60 -25.05
N ASP A 21 24.35 5.51 -26.28
CA ASP A 21 24.46 6.66 -27.21
C ASP A 21 23.12 7.41 -27.41
N GLU A 22 21.97 6.79 -27.14
CA GLU A 22 20.65 7.43 -27.16
C GLU A 22 20.47 8.55 -26.12
N LEU A 23 21.08 8.43 -24.93
CA LEU A 23 21.02 9.46 -23.87
C LEU A 23 21.69 10.78 -24.28
N LEU A 24 22.57 10.75 -25.28
CA LEU A 24 23.25 11.94 -25.79
C LEU A 24 22.36 12.80 -26.70
N SER A 25 21.20 12.29 -27.12
CA SER A 25 20.33 12.97 -28.10
C SER A 25 19.23 13.83 -27.48
N ASP A 26 18.75 13.50 -26.27
CA ASP A 26 17.72 14.28 -25.57
C ASP A 26 18.27 14.90 -24.27
N PRO A 27 18.39 16.24 -24.19
CA PRO A 27 18.92 16.91 -23.00
C PRO A 27 17.99 16.83 -21.77
N ASN A 28 16.77 16.32 -21.92
CA ASN A 28 15.83 16.14 -20.82
C ASN A 28 15.96 14.77 -20.14
N LEU A 29 16.63 13.81 -20.78
CA LEU A 29 16.88 12.48 -20.26
C LEU A 29 18.16 12.48 -19.42
N CYS A 30 18.11 11.87 -18.24
CA CYS A 30 19.28 11.72 -17.40
C CYS A 30 19.43 10.29 -16.84
N PRO A 31 20.68 9.84 -16.59
CA PRO A 31 20.95 8.47 -16.19
C PRO A 31 20.49 8.19 -14.76
N SER A 32 20.48 6.92 -14.36
CA SER A 32 20.18 6.53 -12.98
C SER A 32 21.09 7.21 -11.96
N LEU A 33 20.58 7.47 -10.76
CA LEU A 33 21.36 8.00 -9.64
C LEU A 33 21.15 7.13 -8.40
N THR A 34 22.25 6.64 -7.83
CA THR A 34 22.29 6.16 -6.44
C THR A 34 23.10 7.14 -5.60
N ALA A 35 22.44 7.78 -4.63
CA ALA A 35 23.04 8.72 -3.71
C ALA A 35 22.86 8.27 -2.25
N THR A 36 23.94 8.38 -1.47
CA THR A 36 23.94 8.15 -0.01
C THR A 36 24.21 9.43 0.77
N ASN A 37 24.55 10.52 0.06
CA ASN A 37 24.80 11.82 0.66
C ASN A 37 24.47 12.96 -0.30
N ARG A 38 24.40 14.17 0.25
CA ARG A 38 24.07 15.40 -0.50
C ARG A 38 25.08 15.73 -1.60
N ALA A 39 26.37 15.53 -1.37
CA ALA A 39 27.40 15.92 -2.34
C ALA A 39 27.22 15.20 -3.68
N GLN A 40 26.80 13.93 -3.64
CA GLN A 40 26.46 13.16 -4.84
C GLN A 40 25.24 13.74 -5.57
N ILE A 41 24.20 14.13 -4.84
CA ILE A 41 23.00 14.74 -5.41
C ILE A 41 23.32 16.07 -6.08
N THR A 42 24.02 16.97 -5.40
CA THR A 42 24.38 18.28 -5.95
C THR A 42 25.34 18.16 -7.15
N THR A 43 26.26 17.19 -7.12
CA THR A 43 27.14 16.91 -8.29
C THR A 43 26.32 16.43 -9.49
N TYR A 44 25.35 15.55 -9.24
CA TYR A 44 24.48 15.02 -10.28
C TYR A 44 23.65 16.11 -10.95
N THR A 45 22.98 16.94 -10.17
CA THR A 45 22.08 17.99 -10.70
C THR A 45 22.84 19.15 -11.33
N GLY A 46 24.08 19.41 -10.89
CA GLY A 46 25.01 20.29 -11.61
C GLY A 46 25.47 19.73 -12.96
N SER A 47 25.58 18.40 -13.08
CA SER A 47 25.96 17.71 -14.33
C SER A 47 24.79 17.61 -15.32
N TRP A 48 23.56 17.55 -14.81
CA TRP A 48 22.33 17.39 -15.60
C TRP A 48 21.31 18.50 -15.30
N PRO A 49 21.63 19.79 -15.54
CA PRO A 49 20.81 20.92 -15.10
C PRO A 49 19.46 21.06 -15.83
N ASN A 50 19.28 20.34 -16.94
CA ASN A 50 18.07 20.30 -17.74
C ASN A 50 17.30 18.99 -17.59
N CYS A 51 17.71 18.08 -16.69
CA CYS A 51 17.01 16.82 -16.55
C CYS A 51 15.55 17.04 -16.13
N LYS A 52 14.65 16.45 -16.90
CA LYS A 52 13.23 16.35 -16.59
C LYS A 52 12.76 14.92 -16.39
N HIS A 53 13.45 13.95 -16.99
CA HIS A 53 13.12 12.54 -16.88
C HIS A 53 14.35 11.75 -16.47
N LEU A 54 14.28 11.15 -15.28
CA LEU A 54 15.29 10.23 -14.80
C LEU A 54 14.92 8.81 -15.22
N ILE A 55 15.72 8.25 -16.11
CA ILE A 55 15.50 6.90 -16.64
C ILE A 55 16.03 5.88 -15.63
N ASP A 56 15.35 4.74 -15.55
CA ASP A 56 15.69 3.59 -14.71
C ASP A 56 15.47 3.83 -13.21
N HIS A 57 16.44 4.33 -12.44
CA HIS A 57 16.26 4.44 -10.98
C HIS A 57 16.93 5.64 -10.31
N LEU A 58 16.18 6.29 -9.40
CA LEU A 58 16.67 7.22 -8.38
C LEU A 58 16.62 6.52 -7.03
N THR A 59 17.78 6.16 -6.49
CA THR A 59 17.91 5.57 -5.15
C THR A 59 18.61 6.54 -4.21
N ILE A 60 17.94 6.90 -3.13
CA ILE A 60 18.46 7.74 -2.06
C ILE A 60 18.45 6.92 -0.76
N ARG A 61 19.64 6.63 -0.23
CA ARG A 61 19.81 5.82 1.00
C ARG A 61 20.45 6.61 2.12
N ASP A 62 20.22 6.14 3.34
CA ASP A 62 20.90 6.60 4.55
C ASP A 62 20.88 8.12 4.71
N VAL A 63 19.71 8.73 4.43
CA VAL A 63 19.53 10.16 4.68
C VAL A 63 19.50 10.39 6.17
N ASN A 64 20.69 10.47 6.77
CA ASN A 64 20.84 10.63 8.19
C ASN A 64 20.66 12.11 8.53
N TYR A 65 19.54 12.42 9.17
CA TYR A 65 19.21 13.76 9.61
C TYR A 65 19.98 14.10 10.89
N ASP A 66 21.10 14.82 10.74
CA ASP A 66 21.78 15.41 11.89
C ASP A 66 21.02 16.67 12.36
N LYS A 67 20.19 16.48 13.39
CA LYS A 67 19.43 17.54 14.07
C LYS A 67 20.28 18.72 14.54
N SER A 68 21.60 18.56 14.68
CA SER A 68 22.47 19.62 15.18
C SER A 68 22.82 20.69 14.14
N ASN A 69 22.49 20.48 12.84
CA ASN A 69 22.93 21.36 11.74
C ASN A 69 21.76 21.86 10.88
N THR A 70 20.80 22.55 11.51
CA THR A 70 19.46 22.88 11.00
C THR A 70 19.36 23.94 9.88
N SER A 71 20.46 24.53 9.40
CA SER A 71 20.39 25.79 8.64
C SER A 71 20.64 25.74 7.12
N SER A 72 20.89 24.59 6.46
CA SER A 72 21.37 24.69 5.05
C SER A 72 21.07 23.56 4.05
N TYR A 73 20.09 22.68 4.28
CA TYR A 73 20.01 21.43 3.51
C TYR A 73 18.76 21.22 2.64
N LEU A 74 18.07 22.27 2.19
CA LEU A 74 17.02 22.11 1.16
C LEU A 74 17.69 21.64 -0.15
N ILE A 75 17.43 20.40 -0.55
CA ILE A 75 17.80 19.86 -1.86
C ILE A 75 16.67 20.27 -2.81
N LYS A 76 16.77 21.50 -3.34
CA LYS A 76 15.94 21.99 -4.46
C LYS A 76 16.36 21.38 -5.81
N ASP A 77 17.31 20.47 -5.77
CA ASP A 77 18.05 20.02 -6.94
C ASP A 77 17.19 19.13 -7.87
N PHE A 78 16.07 18.58 -7.37
CA PHE A 78 15.13 17.76 -8.15
C PHE A 78 13.85 18.49 -8.58
N ASP A 79 13.74 19.80 -8.36
CA ASP A 79 12.53 20.58 -8.67
C ASP A 79 12.18 20.62 -10.15
N LYS A 80 13.09 20.23 -11.05
CA LYS A 80 12.85 20.18 -12.50
C LYS A 80 12.44 18.80 -13.01
N ILE A 81 12.62 17.75 -12.19
CA ILE A 81 12.27 16.40 -12.59
C ILE A 81 10.75 16.30 -12.62
N GLU A 82 10.21 16.03 -13.80
CA GLU A 82 8.79 15.86 -14.06
C GLU A 82 8.40 14.38 -14.03
N GLU A 83 9.33 13.48 -14.38
CA GLU A 83 9.10 12.03 -14.47
C GLU A 83 10.29 11.21 -13.93
N ILE A 84 10.00 10.11 -13.25
CA ILE A 84 10.98 9.13 -12.77
C ILE A 84 10.45 7.74 -13.08
N ASP A 85 11.30 6.83 -13.53
CA ASP A 85 10.87 5.43 -13.70
C ASP A 85 10.73 4.72 -12.35
N ASN A 86 11.83 4.59 -11.60
CA ASN A 86 11.83 4.01 -10.26
C ASN A 86 12.41 4.98 -9.21
N LEU A 87 11.73 5.11 -8.06
CA LEU A 87 12.14 5.96 -6.95
C LEU A 87 12.23 5.17 -5.66
N ILE A 88 13.42 5.02 -5.10
CA ILE A 88 13.65 4.38 -3.81
C ILE A 88 14.22 5.42 -2.86
N ILE A 89 13.52 5.67 -1.75
CA ILE A 89 14.00 6.53 -0.68
C ILE A 89 13.89 5.78 0.64
N SER A 90 15.01 5.56 1.31
CA SER A 90 15.06 4.81 2.57
C SER A 90 15.97 5.47 3.59
N SER A 91 15.57 5.44 4.86
CA SER A 91 16.41 5.84 5.98
C SER A 91 16.59 4.71 6.98
N THR A 92 17.84 4.46 7.38
CA THR A 92 18.18 3.54 8.48
C THR A 92 18.02 4.19 9.86
N ALA A 93 17.76 5.50 9.94
CA ALA A 93 17.67 6.22 11.19
C ALA A 93 16.40 5.83 11.95
N LYS A 94 16.52 5.27 13.17
CA LYS A 94 15.36 4.91 14.03
C LYS A 94 14.40 6.07 14.31
N ASN A 95 14.88 7.31 14.18
CA ASN A 95 14.06 8.50 14.28
C ASN A 95 13.84 8.99 12.86
N TYR A 96 12.58 9.04 12.43
CA TYR A 96 12.14 9.48 11.09
C TYR A 96 13.03 10.55 10.50
N ALA A 97 13.61 10.27 9.34
CA ALA A 97 14.28 11.31 8.57
C ALA A 97 13.20 12.25 8.05
N ASP A 98 13.16 13.47 8.58
CA ASP A 98 12.35 14.53 7.97
C ASP A 98 13.02 14.91 6.64
N LEU A 99 12.42 14.41 5.57
CA LEU A 99 12.79 14.65 4.20
C LEU A 99 12.01 15.83 3.61
N SER A 100 11.54 16.76 4.45
CA SER A 100 11.20 18.13 4.00
C SER A 100 12.32 18.80 3.18
N LEU A 101 13.51 18.19 3.14
CA LEU A 101 14.65 18.56 2.33
C LEU A 101 14.55 18.16 0.85
N PHE A 102 13.75 17.16 0.45
CA PHE A 102 13.63 16.74 -0.94
C PHE A 102 12.42 17.40 -1.60
N PHE A 103 12.67 18.24 -2.61
CA PHE A 103 11.61 18.85 -3.39
C PHE A 103 11.52 18.17 -4.76
N PHE A 104 10.48 17.35 -4.92
CA PHE A 104 10.03 16.81 -6.20
C PHE A 104 8.88 17.66 -6.75
N SER A 105 8.91 18.98 -6.54
CA SER A 105 7.71 19.81 -6.72
C SER A 105 7.15 19.80 -8.15
N SER A 106 7.95 19.51 -9.17
CA SER A 106 7.49 19.32 -10.55
C SER A 106 7.17 17.87 -10.93
N LEU A 107 7.43 16.90 -10.06
CA LEU A 107 7.22 15.48 -10.35
C LEU A 107 5.73 15.21 -10.52
N LYS A 108 5.36 14.78 -11.73
CA LYS A 108 3.99 14.49 -12.13
C LYS A 108 3.70 13.01 -12.17
N LYS A 109 4.72 12.20 -12.46
CA LYS A 109 4.57 10.78 -12.75
C LYS A 109 5.74 9.95 -12.22
N ILE A 110 5.42 8.77 -11.70
CA ILE A 110 6.38 7.69 -11.47
C ILE A 110 5.93 6.51 -12.34
N ASN A 111 6.75 6.14 -13.33
CA ASN A 111 6.37 5.19 -14.38
C ASN A 111 6.34 3.75 -13.91
N SER A 112 7.04 3.42 -12.82
CA SER A 112 7.13 2.06 -12.29
C SER A 112 7.02 2.09 -10.75
N ASP A 113 8.10 1.84 -10.02
CA ASP A 113 8.03 1.62 -8.58
C ASP A 113 8.45 2.85 -7.77
N ILE A 114 7.65 3.24 -6.77
CA ILE A 114 8.09 4.08 -5.65
C ILE A 114 8.15 3.26 -4.36
N THR A 115 9.31 3.22 -3.71
CA THR A 115 9.48 2.66 -2.37
C THR A 115 9.93 3.74 -1.40
N LEU A 116 9.13 3.97 -0.36
CA LEU A 116 9.48 4.89 0.71
C LEU A 116 9.53 4.16 2.06
N ASP A 117 10.68 4.16 2.71
CA ASP A 117 10.92 3.39 3.93
C ASP A 117 11.49 4.24 5.05
N ASN A 118 10.71 4.42 6.14
CA ASN A 118 11.13 5.17 7.31
C ASN A 118 11.42 6.65 7.01
N ILE A 119 10.54 7.21 6.17
CA ILE A 119 10.67 8.54 5.59
C ILE A 119 9.47 9.41 5.98
N SER A 120 9.75 10.63 6.45
CA SER A 120 8.74 11.66 6.63
C SER A 120 8.85 12.72 5.53
N ILE A 121 7.90 12.80 4.58
CA ILE A 121 7.89 13.81 3.50
C ILE A 121 6.66 14.71 3.68
N SER A 122 6.86 15.87 4.28
CA SER A 122 5.77 16.85 4.46
C SER A 122 5.42 17.60 3.17
N SER A 123 6.33 17.64 2.19
CA SER A 123 6.20 18.34 0.92
C SER A 123 7.09 17.70 -0.15
N GLY A 124 6.65 17.69 -1.40
CA GLY A 124 7.47 17.23 -2.52
C GLY A 124 6.65 16.55 -3.62
N PHE A 125 5.54 15.91 -3.29
CA PHE A 125 4.71 15.18 -4.26
C PHE A 125 3.38 15.89 -4.58
N GLN A 126 3.34 17.22 -4.49
CA GLN A 126 2.10 17.99 -4.65
C GLN A 126 1.52 17.90 -6.05
N ASN A 127 2.36 17.71 -7.06
CA ASN A 127 1.98 17.59 -8.47
C ASN A 127 1.93 16.14 -8.96
N LEU A 128 2.26 15.16 -8.10
CA LEU A 128 2.28 13.75 -8.47
C LEU A 128 0.84 13.26 -8.64
N THR A 129 0.50 12.85 -9.85
CA THR A 129 -0.86 12.44 -10.25
C THR A 129 -0.94 10.97 -10.63
N SER A 130 0.18 10.37 -11.03
CA SER A 130 0.23 9.00 -11.54
C SER A 130 1.41 8.24 -10.93
N ILE A 131 1.10 7.07 -10.39
CA ILE A 131 2.06 6.13 -9.82
C ILE A 131 1.61 4.73 -10.24
N GLU A 132 2.49 3.94 -10.82
CA GLU A 132 2.17 2.56 -11.13
C GLU A 132 2.15 1.74 -9.84
N ASN A 133 3.30 1.55 -9.19
CA ASN A 133 3.40 0.75 -7.97
C ASN A 133 3.99 1.56 -6.82
N MET A 134 3.39 1.45 -5.64
CA MET A 134 3.85 2.10 -4.42
C MET A 134 4.03 1.11 -3.30
N THR A 135 5.19 1.18 -2.64
CA THR A 135 5.47 0.50 -1.39
C THR A 135 5.82 1.53 -0.31
N LEU A 136 4.97 1.62 0.72
CA LEU A 136 5.24 2.41 1.92
C LEU A 136 5.63 1.47 3.06
N LYS A 137 6.76 1.76 3.69
CA LYS A 137 7.27 1.03 4.86
C LYS A 137 7.52 1.96 6.02
N ASN A 138 7.32 1.45 7.24
CA ASN A 138 7.82 1.99 8.50
C ASN A 138 7.59 3.49 8.72
N GLY A 139 6.51 3.88 9.40
CA GLY A 139 6.23 5.28 9.80
C GLY A 139 6.36 6.34 8.70
N ASN A 140 5.94 5.99 7.49
CA ASN A 140 5.84 6.94 6.40
C ASN A 140 4.67 7.91 6.60
N ASN A 141 4.88 9.20 6.33
CA ASN A 141 3.81 10.22 6.35
C ASN A 141 3.76 11.07 5.06
N ALA A 142 4.37 10.60 3.98
CA ALA A 142 4.43 11.29 2.70
C ALA A 142 3.02 11.58 2.19
N LYS A 143 2.75 12.80 1.72
CA LYS A 143 1.41 13.18 1.22
C LYS A 143 1.35 13.14 -0.30
N PHE A 144 0.29 12.50 -0.83
CA PHE A 144 0.03 12.35 -2.27
C PHE A 144 -1.32 12.99 -2.64
N PRO A 145 -1.45 14.31 -2.54
CA PRO A 145 -2.75 14.98 -2.56
C PRO A 145 -3.49 14.89 -3.91
N LEU A 146 -2.81 14.57 -5.02
CA LEU A 146 -3.43 14.48 -6.35
C LEU A 146 -3.48 13.05 -6.92
N VAL A 147 -2.97 12.04 -6.20
CA VAL A 147 -2.98 10.66 -6.69
C VAL A 147 -4.36 10.05 -6.48
N GLU A 148 -5.12 9.97 -7.57
CA GLU A 148 -6.47 9.39 -7.54
C GLU A 148 -6.50 7.89 -7.86
N LYS A 149 -5.44 7.37 -8.49
CA LYS A 149 -5.36 5.98 -8.97
C LYS A 149 -3.93 5.45 -8.86
N ILE A 150 -3.80 4.21 -8.41
CA ILE A 150 -2.55 3.46 -8.32
C ILE A 150 -2.79 2.05 -8.87
N ASN A 151 -1.81 1.42 -9.53
CA ASN A 151 -1.94 0.01 -9.91
C ASN A 151 -1.79 -0.88 -8.67
N ASN A 152 -0.62 -0.88 -8.03
CA ASN A 152 -0.38 -1.66 -6.82
C ASN A 152 0.05 -0.76 -5.65
N LEU A 153 -0.62 -0.89 -4.50
CA LEU A 153 -0.29 -0.17 -3.28
C LEU A 153 -0.03 -1.17 -2.14
N SER A 154 1.19 -1.13 -1.62
CA SER A 154 1.69 -2.01 -0.58
C SER A 154 2.09 -1.18 0.64
N ILE A 155 1.49 -1.43 1.80
CA ILE A 155 1.73 -0.67 3.03
C ILE A 155 2.06 -1.66 4.14
N PHE A 156 3.30 -1.59 4.64
CA PHE A 156 3.83 -2.55 5.59
C PHE A 156 4.55 -1.89 6.76
N GLY A 157 4.24 -2.33 7.97
CA GLY A 157 5.00 -1.96 9.17
C GLY A 157 5.96 -3.06 9.59
N GLU A 158 7.02 -2.67 10.29
CA GLU A 158 7.73 -3.55 11.22
C GLU A 158 7.11 -3.45 12.62
N GLU A 159 7.35 -4.47 13.44
CA GLU A 159 6.86 -4.52 14.82
C GLU A 159 7.18 -3.22 15.56
N ASN A 160 6.15 -2.59 16.14
CA ASN A 160 6.22 -1.34 16.92
C ASN A 160 6.42 -0.05 16.11
N ASN A 161 6.43 -0.08 14.78
CA ASN A 161 6.41 1.15 13.98
C ASN A 161 4.98 1.63 13.73
N ILE A 162 4.70 2.85 14.18
CA ILE A 162 3.43 3.53 13.90
C ILE A 162 3.52 4.11 12.50
N ILE A 163 2.81 3.52 11.53
CA ILE A 163 2.46 4.26 10.32
C ILE A 163 1.36 5.24 10.68
N TYR A 164 1.64 6.54 10.54
CA TYR A 164 0.70 7.61 10.81
C TYR A 164 -0.37 7.67 9.71
N GLY A 165 -1.28 6.69 9.73
CA GLY A 165 -2.53 6.69 8.98
C GLY A 165 -2.41 6.71 7.46
N PHE A 166 -3.52 6.43 6.79
CA PHE A 166 -3.63 6.58 5.33
C PHE A 166 -3.89 8.03 4.92
N GLU A 167 -3.63 9.01 5.79
CA GLU A 167 -3.84 10.46 5.54
C GLU A 167 -3.11 10.96 4.28
N SER A 168 -2.10 10.21 3.84
CA SER A 168 -1.38 10.35 2.59
C SER A 168 -2.27 10.28 1.33
N PHE A 169 -3.40 9.58 1.40
CA PHE A 169 -4.21 9.15 0.24
C PHE A 169 -5.66 9.67 0.27
N THR A 170 -5.86 10.89 0.74
CA THR A 170 -7.21 11.51 0.84
C THR A 170 -7.94 11.66 -0.51
N THR A 171 -7.22 11.54 -1.63
CA THR A 171 -7.79 11.60 -3.00
C THR A 171 -7.81 10.27 -3.73
N LEU A 172 -7.20 9.21 -3.19
CA LEU A 172 -7.17 7.89 -3.82
C LEU A 172 -8.59 7.33 -3.96
N LYS A 173 -8.96 7.00 -5.20
CA LYS A 173 -10.27 6.47 -5.59
C LYS A 173 -10.20 5.02 -6.03
N GLU A 174 -9.09 4.59 -6.62
CA GLU A 174 -8.99 3.29 -7.28
C GLU A 174 -7.61 2.65 -7.11
N VAL A 175 -7.61 1.33 -6.84
CA VAL A 175 -6.43 0.47 -6.92
C VAL A 175 -6.72 -0.69 -7.89
N ASP A 176 -6.13 -0.64 -9.08
CA ASP A 176 -6.44 -1.57 -10.20
C ASP A 176 -5.88 -2.98 -9.99
N GLY A 177 -4.78 -3.10 -9.26
CA GLY A 177 -4.06 -4.33 -8.99
C GLY A 177 -4.28 -4.77 -7.55
N GLU A 178 -3.25 -4.69 -6.74
CA GLU A 178 -3.27 -5.12 -5.34
C GLU A 178 -3.18 -3.93 -4.38
N LEU A 179 -4.12 -3.83 -3.43
CA LEU A 179 -3.97 -3.08 -2.19
C LEU A 179 -3.63 -4.06 -1.07
N LYS A 180 -2.43 -3.96 -0.53
CA LYS A 180 -1.95 -4.84 0.53
C LYS A 180 -1.54 -4.06 1.76
N ILE A 181 -2.13 -4.42 2.90
CA ILE A 181 -1.97 -3.75 4.18
C ILE A 181 -1.56 -4.78 5.22
N SER A 182 -0.36 -4.64 5.80
CA SER A 182 0.09 -5.60 6.81
C SER A 182 0.98 -5.04 7.90
N ASN A 183 0.92 -5.71 9.06
CA ASN A 183 1.79 -5.44 10.22
C ASN A 183 1.69 -3.99 10.70
N LEU A 184 0.50 -3.40 10.66
CA LEU A 184 0.26 -2.03 11.08
C LEU A 184 -0.41 -1.97 12.44
N LEU A 185 -0.02 -0.96 13.21
CA LEU A 185 -0.65 -0.58 14.47
C LEU A 185 -1.84 0.38 14.26
N ILE A 186 -2.69 0.05 13.29
CA ILE A 186 -3.89 0.83 12.91
C ILE A 186 -5.15 0.26 13.56
N LYS A 187 -6.14 1.12 13.77
CA LYS A 187 -7.47 0.73 14.28
C LYS A 187 -8.50 0.56 13.16
N ASP A 188 -8.35 1.34 12.09
CA ASP A 188 -9.24 1.38 10.93
C ASP A 188 -8.50 1.89 9.67
N LEU A 189 -9.19 1.92 8.52
CA LEU A 189 -8.68 2.44 7.24
C LEU A 189 -9.33 3.77 6.82
N SER A 190 -9.81 4.58 7.79
CA SER A 190 -10.52 5.84 7.54
C SER A 190 -9.74 6.88 6.74
N GLY A 191 -8.41 6.76 6.70
CA GLY A 191 -7.56 7.61 5.86
C GLY A 191 -7.69 7.35 4.34
N LEU A 192 -8.50 6.37 3.92
CA LEU A 192 -8.86 6.13 2.51
C LEU A 192 -10.31 6.56 2.21
N PRO A 193 -10.73 7.82 2.51
CA PRO A 193 -12.14 8.20 2.54
C PRO A 193 -12.81 8.18 1.16
N LYS A 194 -12.02 8.25 0.08
CA LYS A 194 -12.52 8.30 -1.30
C LYS A 194 -12.30 7.01 -2.08
N LEU A 195 -11.73 5.97 -1.48
CA LEU A 195 -11.46 4.70 -2.15
C LEU A 195 -12.79 4.03 -2.51
N LYS A 196 -13.01 3.80 -3.81
CA LYS A 196 -14.25 3.26 -4.38
C LYS A 196 -14.08 1.84 -4.91
N SER A 197 -12.92 1.55 -5.51
CA SER A 197 -12.66 0.27 -6.15
C SER A 197 -11.27 -0.24 -5.80
N VAL A 198 -11.19 -1.53 -5.52
CA VAL A 198 -9.93 -2.27 -5.36
C VAL A 198 -10.09 -3.60 -6.08
N ASN A 199 -9.14 -3.99 -6.92
CA ASN A 199 -9.22 -5.31 -7.53
C ASN A 199 -8.87 -6.41 -6.50
N ASN A 200 -7.64 -6.47 -6.00
CA ASN A 200 -7.23 -7.40 -4.95
C ASN A 200 -6.90 -6.67 -3.66
N PHE A 201 -7.65 -6.94 -2.60
CA PHE A 201 -7.48 -6.29 -1.30
C PHE A 201 -7.05 -7.32 -0.25
N ILE A 202 -5.81 -7.22 0.22
CA ILE A 202 -5.25 -8.12 1.22
C ILE A 202 -4.93 -7.34 2.50
N ILE A 203 -5.56 -7.74 3.59
CA ILE A 203 -5.39 -7.13 4.91
C ILE A 203 -4.98 -8.21 5.88
N LYS A 204 -3.72 -8.17 6.34
CA LYS A 204 -3.22 -9.24 7.21
C LYS A 204 -2.35 -8.77 8.36
N ASN A 205 -2.42 -9.48 9.48
CA ASN A 205 -1.56 -9.27 10.64
C ASN A 205 -1.61 -7.81 11.18
N ASN A 206 -2.79 -7.20 11.21
CA ASN A 206 -3.00 -5.89 11.86
C ASN A 206 -3.75 -6.13 13.17
N PRO A 207 -3.04 -6.38 14.28
CA PRO A 207 -3.66 -6.91 15.49
C PRO A 207 -4.65 -5.95 16.15
N TRP A 208 -4.62 -4.64 15.84
CA TRP A 208 -5.55 -3.65 16.41
C TRP A 208 -6.64 -3.20 15.45
N LEU A 209 -6.65 -3.72 14.22
CA LEU A 209 -7.67 -3.38 13.23
C LEU A 209 -9.00 -3.98 13.68
N ALA A 210 -9.95 -3.13 14.08
CA ALA A 210 -11.26 -3.56 14.56
C ALA A 210 -12.33 -3.55 13.45
N GLU A 211 -12.18 -2.64 12.50
CA GLU A 211 -13.09 -2.42 11.38
C GLU A 211 -12.33 -1.87 10.17
N LEU A 212 -12.90 -1.94 8.97
CA LEU A 212 -12.28 -1.36 7.78
C LEU A 212 -12.52 0.15 7.68
N ASN A 213 -13.71 0.64 8.02
CA ASN A 213 -14.11 2.05 7.89
C ASN A 213 -13.80 2.67 6.50
N LEU A 214 -14.37 2.07 5.45
CA LEU A 214 -14.23 2.52 4.06
C LEU A 214 -15.57 3.02 3.51
N PRO A 215 -15.99 4.27 3.79
CA PRO A 215 -17.35 4.74 3.50
C PRO A 215 -17.70 4.81 1.99
N SER A 216 -16.66 4.95 1.15
CA SER A 216 -16.82 5.12 -0.29
C SER A 216 -16.64 3.83 -1.09
N ILE A 217 -16.25 2.72 -0.45
CA ILE A 217 -15.96 1.48 -1.18
C ILE A 217 -17.25 0.92 -1.80
N ARG A 218 -17.15 0.48 -3.05
CA ARG A 218 -18.27 -0.02 -3.86
C ARG A 218 -17.95 -1.37 -4.48
N THR A 219 -16.73 -1.55 -4.99
CA THR A 219 -16.36 -2.75 -5.72
C THR A 219 -15.04 -3.31 -5.21
N ILE A 220 -15.04 -4.60 -4.87
CA ILE A 220 -13.83 -5.35 -4.57
C ILE A 220 -13.88 -6.68 -5.31
N ASN A 221 -12.92 -6.99 -6.18
CA ASN A 221 -12.96 -8.29 -6.86
C ASN A 221 -12.57 -9.44 -5.90
N TYR A 222 -11.51 -9.24 -5.12
CA TYR A 222 -11.04 -10.19 -4.12
C TYR A 222 -10.68 -9.46 -2.82
N LEU A 223 -11.26 -9.86 -1.69
CA LEU A 223 -10.94 -9.35 -0.35
C LEU A 223 -10.50 -10.50 0.57
N SER A 224 -9.30 -10.38 1.13
CA SER A 224 -8.80 -11.30 2.16
C SER A 224 -8.47 -10.56 3.45
N ILE A 225 -9.08 -10.99 4.56
CA ILE A 225 -8.86 -10.46 5.91
C ILE A 225 -8.31 -11.59 6.78
N GLU A 226 -7.04 -11.49 7.17
CA GLU A 226 -6.30 -12.61 7.77
C GLU A 226 -5.57 -12.19 9.06
N ASN A 227 -5.69 -12.97 10.14
CA ASN A 227 -4.93 -12.76 11.38
C ASN A 227 -5.07 -11.34 11.97
N ASN A 228 -6.26 -10.74 11.89
CA ASN A 228 -6.55 -9.46 12.53
C ASN A 228 -7.38 -9.74 13.78
N SER A 229 -6.73 -10.01 14.92
CA SER A 229 -7.37 -10.59 16.11
C SER A 229 -8.46 -9.70 16.73
N PHE A 230 -8.38 -8.38 16.57
CA PHE A 230 -9.39 -7.43 17.04
C PHE A 230 -10.51 -7.15 16.04
N PHE A 231 -10.47 -7.71 14.83
CA PHE A 231 -11.46 -7.44 13.80
C PHE A 231 -12.83 -8.01 14.19
N GLN A 232 -13.87 -7.16 14.16
CA GLN A 232 -15.16 -7.46 14.79
C GLN A 232 -16.36 -7.41 13.85
N ASP A 233 -16.32 -6.60 12.78
CA ASP A 233 -17.47 -6.51 11.88
C ASP A 233 -17.11 -6.12 10.44
N LEU A 234 -18.07 -6.36 9.54
CA LEU A 234 -17.95 -6.11 8.11
C LEU A 234 -18.76 -4.89 7.66
N LYS A 235 -19.33 -4.06 8.56
CA LYS A 235 -20.40 -3.09 8.25
C LYS A 235 -20.11 -2.16 7.07
N SER A 236 -18.86 -1.74 6.91
CA SER A 236 -18.44 -0.88 5.79
C SER A 236 -18.65 -1.51 4.41
N LEU A 237 -18.72 -2.84 4.33
CA LEU A 237 -18.89 -3.60 3.10
C LEU A 237 -20.35 -3.82 2.70
N SER A 238 -21.32 -3.55 3.59
CA SER A 238 -22.75 -3.82 3.37
C SER A 238 -23.36 -3.23 2.10
N LYS A 239 -22.72 -2.21 1.50
CA LYS A 239 -23.13 -1.56 0.25
C LYS A 239 -22.16 -1.81 -0.91
N SER A 240 -21.29 -2.78 -0.76
CA SER A 240 -20.27 -3.14 -1.74
C SER A 240 -20.63 -4.42 -2.46
N GLU A 241 -20.13 -4.53 -3.68
CA GLU A 241 -20.04 -5.75 -4.45
C GLU A 241 -18.66 -6.35 -4.22
N VAL A 242 -18.63 -7.57 -3.71
CA VAL A 242 -17.38 -8.30 -3.48
C VAL A 242 -17.42 -9.59 -4.27
N GLY A 243 -16.44 -9.86 -5.12
CA GLY A 243 -16.38 -11.14 -5.83
C GLY A 243 -16.13 -12.26 -4.83
N THR A 244 -14.91 -12.33 -4.30
CA THR A 244 -14.53 -13.31 -3.26
C THR A 244 -14.20 -12.62 -1.95
N LEU A 245 -14.81 -13.09 -0.86
CA LEU A 245 -14.50 -12.70 0.51
C LEU A 245 -13.85 -13.88 1.24
N ARG A 246 -12.62 -13.69 1.74
CA ARG A 246 -11.87 -14.67 2.52
C ARG A 246 -11.60 -14.12 3.92
N LEU A 247 -12.03 -14.86 4.93
CA LEU A 247 -11.94 -14.50 6.35
C LEU A 247 -11.17 -15.58 7.09
N ILE A 248 -10.03 -15.23 7.71
CA ILE A 248 -9.12 -16.22 8.31
C ILE A 248 -8.61 -15.77 9.66
N ASN A 249 -8.70 -16.66 10.65
CA ASN A 249 -8.12 -16.45 11.98
C ASN A 249 -8.58 -15.11 12.61
N LEU A 250 -9.89 -14.82 12.54
CA LEU A 250 -10.50 -13.59 13.05
C LEU A 250 -11.19 -13.85 14.39
N GLN A 251 -10.41 -13.91 15.47
CA GLN A 251 -10.84 -14.39 16.79
C GLN A 251 -12.02 -13.63 17.42
N ASN A 252 -12.27 -12.39 16.99
CA ASN A 252 -13.34 -11.54 17.51
C ASN A 252 -14.49 -11.31 16.51
N LEU A 253 -14.48 -11.97 15.36
CA LEU A 253 -15.55 -11.91 14.38
C LEU A 253 -16.58 -13.01 14.68
N TYR A 254 -17.61 -12.67 15.46
CA TYR A 254 -18.65 -13.62 15.86
C TYR A 254 -19.87 -13.64 14.92
N SER A 255 -19.99 -12.64 14.04
CA SER A 255 -21.15 -12.49 13.16
C SER A 255 -20.75 -12.01 11.76
N LEU A 256 -21.50 -12.43 10.75
CA LEU A 256 -21.38 -11.93 9.37
C LEU A 256 -22.17 -10.63 9.14
N ASN A 257 -22.64 -9.97 10.20
CA ASN A 257 -23.30 -8.67 10.08
C ASN A 257 -22.44 -7.65 9.32
N GLY A 258 -23.04 -7.09 8.26
CA GLY A 258 -22.34 -6.18 7.36
C GLY A 258 -21.69 -6.84 6.15
N ILE A 259 -21.88 -8.15 5.94
CA ILE A 259 -21.45 -8.84 4.73
C ILE A 259 -21.88 -8.07 3.45
N PRO A 260 -21.06 -8.07 2.38
CA PRO A 260 -21.42 -7.49 1.10
C PRO A 260 -22.81 -7.86 0.61
N TYR A 261 -23.51 -6.90 0.02
CA TYR A 261 -24.84 -7.13 -0.56
C TYR A 261 -24.76 -8.10 -1.75
N HIS A 262 -23.68 -8.04 -2.53
CA HIS A 262 -23.38 -9.00 -3.59
C HIS A 262 -22.06 -9.71 -3.27
N LEU A 263 -22.11 -11.04 -3.28
CA LEU A 263 -20.98 -11.91 -2.97
C LEU A 263 -21.02 -13.17 -3.85
N ASP A 264 -19.93 -13.47 -4.57
CA ASP A 264 -19.85 -14.70 -5.36
C ASP A 264 -19.34 -15.88 -4.52
N LYS A 265 -18.34 -15.62 -3.68
CA LYS A 265 -17.65 -16.66 -2.90
C LYS A 265 -17.30 -16.19 -1.51
N LEU A 266 -17.63 -17.00 -0.51
CA LEU A 266 -17.28 -16.82 0.89
C LEU A 266 -16.39 -17.97 1.36
N ILE A 267 -15.17 -17.64 1.80
CA ILE A 267 -14.24 -18.60 2.38
C ILE A 267 -14.03 -18.22 3.85
N ILE A 268 -14.31 -19.15 4.76
CA ILE A 268 -14.15 -18.96 6.20
C ILE A 268 -13.17 -20.00 6.72
N ASP A 269 -12.14 -19.54 7.44
CA ASP A 269 -11.14 -20.39 8.05
C ASP A 269 -10.84 -19.95 9.49
N ASN A 270 -11.06 -20.82 10.46
CA ASN A 270 -10.80 -20.55 11.87
C ASN A 270 -11.40 -19.19 12.35
N VAL A 271 -12.71 -19.01 12.13
CA VAL A 271 -13.48 -17.86 12.61
C VAL A 271 -14.59 -18.35 13.54
N PRO A 272 -14.70 -17.84 14.78
CA PRO A 272 -15.64 -18.33 15.78
C PRO A 272 -17.04 -17.73 15.59
N LEU A 273 -17.65 -17.92 14.40
CA LEU A 273 -18.98 -17.40 14.10
C LEU A 273 -20.05 -18.09 14.95
N ASN A 274 -20.98 -17.33 15.51
CA ASN A 274 -22.21 -17.83 16.14
C ASN A 274 -23.48 -17.25 15.52
N ASP A 275 -23.34 -16.33 14.55
CA ASP A 275 -24.43 -15.71 13.82
C ASP A 275 -24.09 -15.53 12.33
N VAL A 276 -24.80 -16.28 11.50
CA VAL A 276 -24.71 -16.22 10.03
C VAL A 276 -26.00 -15.70 9.39
N SER A 277 -26.94 -15.16 10.18
CA SER A 277 -28.25 -14.71 9.70
C SER A 277 -28.17 -13.63 8.61
N ALA A 278 -27.08 -12.85 8.59
CA ALA A 278 -26.81 -11.87 7.56
C ALA A 278 -26.74 -12.46 6.13
N LEU A 279 -26.47 -13.76 5.99
CA LEU A 279 -26.48 -14.46 4.70
C LEU A 279 -27.88 -14.54 4.07
N GLU A 280 -28.95 -14.47 4.87
CA GLU A 280 -30.33 -14.43 4.35
C GLU A 280 -30.59 -13.17 3.49
N GLY A 281 -29.84 -12.10 3.72
CA GLY A 281 -29.96 -10.82 3.02
C GLY A 281 -29.01 -10.64 1.83
N VAL A 282 -28.14 -11.61 1.54
CA VAL A 282 -27.19 -11.52 0.41
C VAL A 282 -27.97 -11.69 -0.89
N ASN A 283 -27.76 -10.75 -1.83
CA ASN A 283 -28.33 -10.82 -3.16
C ASN A 283 -27.51 -11.75 -4.04
N ILE A 284 -28.05 -12.94 -4.24
CA ILE A 284 -27.42 -14.00 -5.02
C ILE A 284 -27.96 -13.94 -6.45
N ASP A 285 -27.05 -13.92 -7.43
CA ASP A 285 -27.41 -14.09 -8.84
C ASP A 285 -27.95 -15.52 -9.03
N ILE A 286 -29.17 -15.64 -9.55
CA ILE A 286 -29.79 -16.93 -9.85
C ILE A 286 -28.96 -17.81 -10.81
N ASN A 287 -28.07 -17.20 -11.60
CA ASN A 287 -27.20 -17.90 -12.53
C ASN A 287 -25.83 -18.25 -11.94
N LYS A 288 -25.52 -17.73 -10.75
CA LYS A 288 -24.24 -17.91 -10.08
C LYS A 288 -24.46 -18.01 -8.57
N PRO A 289 -24.67 -19.23 -8.04
CA PRO A 289 -24.92 -19.42 -6.62
C PRO A 289 -23.73 -18.94 -5.79
N LEU A 290 -24.02 -18.46 -4.57
CA LEU A 290 -22.99 -18.12 -3.60
C LEU A 290 -22.25 -19.40 -3.19
N GLU A 291 -20.95 -19.47 -3.45
CA GLU A 291 -20.10 -20.59 -3.03
C GLU A 291 -19.57 -20.33 -1.62
N ILE A 292 -19.89 -21.21 -0.67
CA ILE A 292 -19.33 -21.17 0.69
C ILE A 292 -18.28 -22.28 0.83
N SER A 293 -17.11 -21.95 1.37
CA SER A 293 -16.06 -22.91 1.71
C SER A 293 -15.63 -22.72 3.17
N LEU A 294 -15.65 -23.81 3.93
CA LEU A 294 -15.20 -23.86 5.32
C LEU A 294 -13.87 -24.62 5.39
N ILE A 295 -12.86 -24.04 6.03
CA ILE A 295 -11.53 -24.63 6.16
C ILE A 295 -11.16 -24.54 7.64
N ASN A 296 -11.18 -25.62 8.43
CA ASN A 296 -10.76 -25.60 9.84
C ASN A 296 -11.46 -24.57 10.74
N ALA A 297 -12.79 -24.49 10.70
CA ALA A 297 -13.47 -23.57 11.61
C ALA A 297 -13.27 -24.00 13.08
N THR A 298 -13.04 -23.04 13.98
CA THR A 298 -12.84 -23.33 15.41
C THR A 298 -14.17 -23.60 16.09
N GLY A 299 -14.50 -24.88 16.13
CA GLY A 299 -15.78 -25.50 16.47
C GLY A 299 -15.78 -26.85 15.75
N SER A 300 -16.61 -27.84 16.13
CA SER A 300 -16.78 -28.96 15.19
C SER A 300 -17.26 -28.38 13.86
N GLU A 301 -16.77 -28.88 12.72
CA GLU A 301 -17.31 -28.47 11.41
C GLU A 301 -18.85 -28.57 11.41
N ASP A 302 -19.38 -29.52 12.18
CA ASP A 302 -20.79 -29.69 12.53
C ASP A 302 -21.48 -28.41 13.05
N TYR A 303 -20.85 -27.63 13.94
CA TYR A 303 -21.50 -26.43 14.51
C TYR A 303 -21.77 -25.35 13.46
N LEU A 304 -20.83 -25.10 12.55
CA LEU A 304 -21.04 -24.13 11.49
C LEU A 304 -22.00 -24.65 10.42
N CYS A 305 -21.99 -25.95 10.20
CA CYS A 305 -22.96 -26.62 9.36
C CYS A 305 -24.39 -26.47 9.90
N GLU A 306 -24.60 -26.69 11.20
CA GLU A 306 -25.89 -26.45 11.88
C GLU A 306 -26.32 -24.97 11.79
N LEU A 307 -25.38 -24.03 11.85
CA LEU A 307 -25.66 -22.60 11.68
C LEU A 307 -26.08 -22.25 10.24
N LEU A 308 -25.47 -22.88 9.23
CA LEU A 308 -25.72 -22.60 7.82
C LEU A 308 -26.98 -23.29 7.28
N GLU A 309 -27.36 -24.44 7.80
CA GLU A 309 -28.48 -25.25 7.30
C GLU A 309 -29.79 -24.46 7.17
N PRO A 310 -30.28 -23.69 8.18
CA PRO A 310 -31.51 -22.91 8.05
C PRO A 310 -31.44 -21.83 6.97
N VAL A 311 -30.24 -21.29 6.70
CA VAL A 311 -30.03 -20.26 5.66
C VAL A 311 -30.05 -20.90 4.27
N ILE A 312 -29.40 -22.06 4.11
CA ILE A 312 -29.36 -22.81 2.85
C ILE A 312 -30.76 -23.29 2.47
N GLU A 313 -31.55 -23.80 3.44
CA GLU A 313 -32.93 -24.23 3.20
C GLU A 313 -33.82 -23.09 2.68
N LYS A 314 -33.63 -21.87 3.21
CA LYS A 314 -34.37 -20.68 2.78
C LYS A 314 -33.88 -20.12 1.44
N ASN A 315 -32.62 -20.36 1.07
CA ASN A 315 -31.98 -19.78 -0.10
C ASN A 315 -31.30 -20.85 -0.96
N GLN A 316 -32.08 -21.40 -1.91
CA GLN A 316 -31.65 -22.47 -2.82
C GLN A 316 -30.48 -22.07 -3.74
N ASN A 317 -30.10 -20.79 -3.78
CA ASN A 317 -28.95 -20.30 -4.55
C ASN A 317 -27.66 -20.27 -3.72
N ILE A 318 -27.62 -20.83 -2.51
CA ILE A 318 -26.38 -21.00 -1.74
C ILE A 318 -25.85 -22.42 -1.98
N SER A 319 -24.62 -22.52 -2.44
CA SER A 319 -23.87 -23.78 -2.55
C SER A 319 -22.84 -23.84 -1.43
N ALA A 320 -23.12 -24.59 -0.39
CA ALA A 320 -22.18 -24.87 0.70
C ALA A 320 -21.58 -26.28 0.57
N PRO A 321 -20.48 -26.61 1.28
CA PRO A 321 -19.99 -27.98 1.36
C PRO A 321 -21.12 -28.87 1.88
N GLN A 322 -21.17 -30.13 1.43
CA GLN A 322 -22.09 -31.08 2.05
C GLN A 322 -21.67 -31.25 3.50
N CYS A 323 -22.43 -30.62 4.39
CA CYS A 323 -22.44 -30.93 5.81
C CYS A 323 -22.92 -32.37 5.94
N ASP A 324 -21.97 -33.31 6.00
CA ASP A 324 -22.30 -34.72 6.12
C ASP A 324 -22.68 -34.98 7.58
N PHE A 325 -23.95 -34.74 7.92
CA PHE A 325 -24.50 -34.91 9.26
C PHE A 325 -24.63 -36.39 9.70
N ASN A 326 -23.99 -37.33 9.00
CA ASN A 326 -24.03 -38.76 9.31
C ASN A 326 -23.01 -39.13 10.40
N HIS A 327 -23.21 -38.64 11.63
CA HIS A 327 -22.50 -39.12 12.83
C HIS A 327 -23.46 -39.52 13.95
#